data_AF-W0DTD9-F1
#
_entry.id   AF-W0DTD9-F1
#
_cell.length_a   1.000
_cell.length_b   1.000
_cell.length_c   1.000
_cell.angle_alpha   90.00
_cell.angle_beta   90.00
_cell.angle_gamma   90.00
#
_symmetry.space_group_name_H-M   'P 1'
#
loop_
_entity.id
_entity.type
_entity.pdbx_description
1 polymer ?
#
loop_
_entity_poly.entity_id
_entity_poly.type
_entity_poly.pdbx_seq_one_letter_code
_entity_poly.pdbx_strand_id
1 'polypeptide(L)'
;MHDGKPAAEAPELDPLAERVADPLAGLGPVRAWIVRHDRSLLFATVYVTLTVVLSVFVSYFWLLAVVGVHILLEWLKKGYLGYRPGLHRTAWTLWDTKFDLALVFLAFTLLSYTGVNAGVAGAQSATRAGLLGGRLAVVTERASSLLARLGRLLRVGGVFRGLGVKAVDVFFSARVVLFRKADMARAASDEGHLAPGAASARERAAEEQAQDAELLQIPDYLPWQRKLGGAAWFALIVIGFNVVAVLASPLLTDHSYLSLFQSLGAKLHPWPL
;
A
#
# COMPACT_ATOMS: atom_id res chain seq x y z
N MET A 1 15.18 -62.04 38.03
CA MET A 1 13.93 -62.15 37.25
C MET A 1 13.30 -60.76 37.26
N HIS A 2 13.52 -59.99 36.19
CA HIS A 2 12.86 -58.70 35.98
C HIS A 2 11.69 -58.95 35.04
N ASP A 3 10.47 -58.74 35.53
CA ASP A 3 9.26 -58.79 34.74
C ASP A 3 9.32 -57.68 33.68
N GLY A 4 9.61 -58.07 32.44
CA GLY A 4 9.55 -57.22 31.27
C GLY A 4 8.10 -56.92 30.93
N LYS A 5 7.60 -55.79 31.41
CA LYS A 5 6.29 -55.25 31.01
C LYS A 5 6.36 -54.97 29.50
N PRO A 6 5.55 -55.61 28.64
CA PRO A 6 5.57 -55.34 27.21
C PRO A 6 5.24 -53.87 26.99
N ALA A 7 6.08 -53.18 26.22
CA ALA A 7 5.84 -51.81 25.82
C ALA A 7 4.47 -51.78 25.11
N ALA A 8 3.51 -51.07 25.68
CA ALA A 8 2.23 -50.84 25.03
C ALA A 8 2.53 -50.16 23.69
N GLU A 9 2.26 -50.84 22.58
CA GLU A 9 2.26 -50.22 21.26
C GLU A 9 1.36 -49.00 21.34
N ALA A 10 1.97 -47.82 21.18
CA ALA A 10 1.22 -46.58 21.11
C ALA A 10 0.19 -46.75 19.97
N PRO A 11 -1.08 -46.42 20.19
CA PRO A 11 -2.10 -46.58 19.17
C PRO A 11 -1.61 -45.88 17.91
N GLU A 12 -1.52 -46.65 16.83
CA GLU A 12 -1.20 -46.15 15.49
C GLU A 12 -2.31 -45.14 15.15
N LEU A 13 -2.04 -43.86 15.43
CA LEU A 13 -2.95 -42.76 15.11
C LEU A 13 -3.14 -42.81 13.61
N ASP A 14 -4.35 -43.16 13.17
CA ASP A 14 -4.70 -43.19 11.76
C ASP A 14 -4.33 -41.83 11.15
N PRO A 15 -3.30 -41.76 10.29
CA PRO A 15 -2.84 -40.50 9.72
C PRO A 15 -3.90 -39.86 8.81
N LEU A 16 -5.01 -40.57 8.52
CA LEU A 16 -6.17 -40.04 7.83
C LEU A 16 -7.23 -39.45 8.78
N ALA A 17 -7.30 -39.92 10.03
CA ALA A 17 -8.25 -39.41 11.03
C ALA A 17 -7.88 -38.01 11.54
N GLU A 18 -6.60 -37.65 11.47
CA GLU A 18 -6.10 -36.31 11.80
C GLU A 18 -5.95 -35.40 10.58
N ARG A 19 -6.74 -35.62 9.51
CA ARG A 19 -7.08 -34.52 8.61
C ARG A 19 -7.99 -33.57 9.36
N VAL A 20 -7.37 -32.75 10.21
CA VAL A 20 -8.00 -31.62 10.89
C VAL A 20 -8.79 -30.88 9.81
N ALA A 21 -10.12 -30.90 9.95
CA ALA A 21 -11.02 -30.36 8.95
C ALA A 21 -10.57 -28.94 8.58
N ASP A 22 -10.38 -28.68 7.28
CA ASP A 22 -10.05 -27.34 6.81
C ASP A 22 -11.08 -26.37 7.42
N PRO A 23 -10.65 -25.40 8.24
CA PRO A 23 -11.56 -24.48 8.92
C PRO A 23 -12.45 -23.69 7.94
N LEU A 24 -12.02 -23.60 6.68
CA LEU A 24 -12.70 -22.93 5.59
C LEU A 24 -13.47 -23.90 4.67
N ALA A 25 -13.49 -25.21 4.94
CA ALA A 25 -14.16 -26.21 4.11
C ALA A 25 -15.66 -25.95 3.91
N GLY A 26 -16.31 -25.28 4.86
CA GLY A 26 -17.71 -24.86 4.76
C GLY A 26 -17.95 -23.65 3.84
N LEU A 27 -16.88 -22.97 3.40
CA LEU A 27 -16.95 -21.84 2.47
C LEU A 27 -16.84 -22.35 1.04
N GLY A 28 -17.76 -21.95 0.17
CA GLY A 28 -17.63 -22.20 -1.28
C GLY A 28 -16.31 -21.63 -1.83
N PRO A 29 -15.82 -22.12 -2.98
CA PRO A 29 -14.46 -21.86 -3.48
C PRO A 29 -14.14 -20.37 -3.62
N VAL A 30 -15.11 -19.56 -4.06
CA VAL A 30 -14.95 -18.10 -4.20
C VAL A 30 -14.76 -17.43 -2.83
N ARG A 31 -15.50 -17.83 -1.81
CA ARG A 31 -15.39 -17.25 -0.46
C ARG A 31 -14.06 -17.63 0.17
N ALA A 32 -13.65 -18.89 0.03
CA ALA A 32 -12.34 -19.36 0.48
C ALA A 32 -11.20 -18.61 -0.22
N TRP A 33 -11.32 -18.33 -1.52
CA TRP A 33 -10.37 -17.48 -2.24
C TRP A 33 -10.35 -16.04 -1.70
N ILE A 34 -11.51 -15.41 -1.47
CA ILE A 34 -11.58 -14.06 -0.88
C ILE A 34 -10.91 -14.03 0.50
N VAL A 35 -11.08 -15.06 1.33
CA VAL A 35 -10.40 -15.10 2.64
C VAL A 35 -8.87 -15.17 2.49
N ARG A 36 -8.38 -15.85 1.45
CA ARG A 36 -6.95 -16.11 1.21
C ARG A 36 -6.28 -15.19 0.18
N HIS A 37 -6.98 -14.21 -0.39
CA HIS A 37 -6.49 -13.46 -1.55
C HIS A 37 -5.14 -12.76 -1.31
N ASP A 38 -4.93 -12.16 -0.13
CA ASP A 38 -3.66 -11.53 0.28
C ASP A 38 -2.47 -12.49 0.33
N ARG A 39 -2.70 -13.79 0.48
CA ARG A 39 -1.65 -14.82 0.48
C ARG A 39 -1.31 -15.30 -0.93
N SER A 40 -2.14 -14.99 -1.92
CA SER A 40 -1.91 -15.40 -3.29
C SER A 40 -0.82 -14.53 -3.93
N LEU A 41 0.33 -15.12 -4.24
CA LEU A 41 1.39 -14.44 -4.99
C LEU A 41 0.90 -13.92 -6.35
N LEU A 42 -0.01 -14.65 -6.99
CA LEU A 42 -0.67 -14.21 -8.23
C LEU A 42 -1.46 -12.92 -7.99
N PHE A 43 -2.30 -12.88 -6.95
CA PHE A 43 -3.05 -11.66 -6.60
C PHE A 43 -2.10 -10.51 -6.31
N ALA A 44 -1.09 -10.71 -5.46
CA ALA A 44 -0.12 -9.69 -5.11
C ALA A 44 0.63 -9.13 -6.34
N THR A 45 1.08 -10.01 -7.24
CA THR A 45 1.78 -9.62 -8.47
C THR A 45 0.86 -8.84 -9.40
N VAL A 46 -0.34 -9.36 -9.68
CA VAL A 46 -1.34 -8.70 -10.53
C VAL A 46 -1.72 -7.33 -9.94
N TYR A 47 -1.97 -7.27 -8.64
CA TYR A 47 -2.33 -6.04 -7.94
C TYR A 47 -1.23 -4.98 -8.04
N VAL A 48 0.03 -5.33 -7.77
CA VAL A 48 1.16 -4.41 -7.86
C VAL A 48 1.36 -3.94 -9.29
N THR A 49 1.37 -4.84 -10.27
CA THR A 49 1.53 -4.49 -11.69
C THR A 49 0.41 -3.57 -12.15
N LEU A 50 -0.85 -3.89 -11.82
CA LEU A 50 -2.01 -3.10 -12.19
C LEU A 50 -1.98 -1.71 -11.54
N THR A 51 -1.62 -1.65 -10.26
CA THR A 51 -1.46 -0.40 -9.52
C THR A 51 -0.43 0.50 -10.19
N VAL A 52 0.74 -0.05 -10.56
CA VAL A 52 1.81 0.73 -11.21
C VAL A 52 1.41 1.15 -12.61
N VAL A 53 0.99 0.21 -13.46
CA VAL A 53 0.71 0.47 -14.87
C VAL A 53 -0.46 1.44 -15.01
N LEU A 54 -1.57 1.20 -14.31
CA LEU A 54 -2.74 2.07 -14.45
C LEU A 54 -2.51 3.46 -13.84
N SER A 55 -1.78 3.56 -12.73
CA SER A 55 -1.52 4.87 -12.11
C SER A 55 -0.57 5.74 -12.92
N VAL A 56 0.45 5.14 -13.55
CA VAL A 56 1.46 5.87 -14.35
C VAL A 56 0.94 6.19 -15.76
N PHE A 57 0.34 5.21 -16.43
CA PHE A 57 0.01 5.34 -17.85
C PHE A 57 -1.42 5.80 -18.12
N VAL A 58 -2.34 5.61 -17.17
CA VAL A 58 -3.75 5.93 -17.41
C VAL A 58 -4.20 7.15 -16.61
N SER A 59 -4.38 7.01 -15.30
CA SER A 59 -4.72 8.14 -14.43
C SER A 59 -4.72 7.77 -12.95
N TYR A 60 -4.75 8.79 -12.08
CA TYR A 60 -4.88 8.62 -10.64
C TYR A 60 -6.21 7.96 -10.23
N PHE A 61 -7.27 8.11 -11.04
CA PHE A 61 -8.53 7.40 -10.85
C PHE A 61 -8.33 5.90 -10.68
N TRP A 62 -7.52 5.27 -11.53
CA TRP A 62 -7.33 3.83 -11.49
C TRP A 62 -6.54 3.36 -10.27
N LEU A 63 -5.64 4.19 -9.74
CA LEU A 63 -5.01 3.91 -8.45
C LEU A 63 -6.08 3.80 -7.35
N LEU A 64 -7.00 4.78 -7.29
CA LEU A 64 -8.10 4.73 -6.32
C LEU A 64 -9.03 3.56 -6.56
N ALA A 65 -9.32 3.22 -7.82
CA ALA A 65 -10.18 2.09 -8.16
C ALA A 65 -9.56 0.75 -7.69
N VAL A 66 -8.27 0.52 -7.98
CA VAL A 66 -7.55 -0.69 -7.59
C VAL A 66 -7.45 -0.82 -6.07
N VAL A 67 -7.08 0.27 -5.38
CA VAL A 67 -7.08 0.31 -3.90
C VAL A 67 -8.49 0.10 -3.34
N GLY A 68 -9.51 0.68 -3.96
CA GLY A 68 -10.90 0.52 -3.57
C GLY A 68 -11.38 -0.92 -3.69
N VAL A 69 -11.01 -1.63 -4.76
CA VAL A 69 -11.28 -3.07 -4.91
C VAL A 69 -10.59 -3.86 -3.81
N HIS A 70 -9.33 -3.57 -3.50
CA HIS A 70 -8.63 -4.26 -2.40
C HIS A 70 -9.29 -4.01 -1.04
N ILE A 71 -9.68 -2.78 -0.72
CA ILE A 71 -10.44 -2.44 0.49
C ILE A 71 -11.77 -3.21 0.54
N LEU A 72 -12.47 -3.33 -0.58
CA LEU A 72 -13.71 -4.10 -0.66
C LEU A 72 -13.47 -5.60 -0.39
N LEU A 73 -12.42 -6.18 -0.97
CA LEU A 73 -12.06 -7.58 -0.75
C LEU A 73 -11.69 -7.84 0.72
N GLU A 74 -10.90 -6.96 1.33
CA GLU A 74 -10.60 -7.05 2.77
C GLU A 74 -11.85 -6.92 3.62
N TRP A 75 -12.76 -5.99 3.29
CA TRP A 75 -14.03 -5.85 4.01
C TRP A 75 -14.90 -7.11 3.92
N LEU A 76 -14.97 -7.73 2.73
CA LEU A 76 -15.69 -9.00 2.51
C LEU A 76 -15.04 -10.16 3.26
N LYS A 77 -13.71 -10.27 3.24
CA LYS A 77 -12.94 -11.24 4.02
C LYS A 77 -13.26 -11.13 5.51
N LYS A 78 -13.25 -9.93 6.09
CA LYS A 78 -13.65 -9.73 7.50
C LYS A 78 -15.11 -10.11 7.74
N GLY A 79 -15.99 -9.89 6.76
CA GLY A 79 -17.37 -10.37 6.77
C GLY A 79 -17.46 -11.90 6.87
N TYR A 80 -16.70 -12.63 6.05
CA TYR A 80 -16.67 -14.09 6.07
C TYR A 80 -16.00 -14.68 7.32
N LEU A 81 -15.00 -13.98 7.87
CA LEU A 81 -14.36 -14.35 9.13
C LEU A 81 -15.21 -14.04 10.37
N GLY A 82 -16.40 -13.44 10.21
CA GLY A 82 -17.33 -13.21 11.32
C GLY A 82 -17.07 -11.95 12.14
N TYR A 83 -16.26 -10.99 11.66
CA TYR A 83 -16.03 -9.74 12.38
C TYR A 83 -17.34 -9.00 12.64
N ARG A 84 -17.45 -8.39 13.83
CA ARG A 84 -18.63 -7.63 14.24
C ARG A 84 -18.96 -6.54 13.21
N PRO A 85 -20.22 -6.43 12.74
CA PRO A 85 -20.61 -5.44 11.75
C PRO A 85 -20.42 -4.01 12.28
N GLY A 86 -20.35 -3.03 11.36
CA GLY A 86 -20.21 -1.62 11.69
C GLY A 86 -18.75 -1.15 11.83
N LEU A 87 -18.48 -0.36 12.87
CA LEU A 87 -17.18 0.31 13.04
C LEU A 87 -16.02 -0.67 13.28
N HIS A 88 -16.26 -1.78 13.97
CA HIS A 88 -15.20 -2.77 14.26
C HIS A 88 -14.64 -3.38 12.97
N ARG A 89 -15.49 -3.94 12.11
CA ARG A 89 -15.09 -4.45 10.79
C ARG A 89 -14.41 -3.39 9.94
N THR A 90 -14.96 -2.18 9.91
CA THR A 90 -14.43 -1.09 9.07
C THR A 90 -13.06 -0.63 9.57
N ALA A 91 -12.87 -0.50 10.87
CA ALA A 91 -11.59 -0.14 11.49
C ALA A 91 -10.50 -1.17 11.17
N TRP A 92 -10.80 -2.46 11.30
CA TRP A 92 -9.87 -3.53 10.95
C TRP A 92 -9.57 -3.58 9.45
N THR A 93 -10.56 -3.33 8.59
CA THR A 93 -10.36 -3.24 7.14
C THR A 93 -9.37 -2.12 6.81
N LEU A 94 -9.63 -0.90 7.28
CA LEU A 94 -8.75 0.26 7.03
C LEU A 94 -7.36 0.08 7.63
N TRP A 95 -7.28 -0.62 8.77
CA TRP A 95 -6.03 -0.96 9.39
C TRP A 95 -5.18 -1.89 8.54
N ASP A 96 -5.79 -2.93 7.97
CA ASP A 96 -5.07 -3.90 7.15
C ASP A 96 -4.63 -3.26 5.82
N THR A 97 -5.47 -2.39 5.23
CA THR A 97 -5.16 -1.65 3.98
C THR A 97 -4.39 -0.33 4.18
N LYS A 98 -3.82 -0.08 5.37
CA LYS A 98 -3.12 1.18 5.69
C LYS A 98 -1.97 1.52 4.73
N PHE A 99 -1.27 0.52 4.20
CA PHE A 99 -0.16 0.75 3.27
C PHE A 99 -0.66 1.26 1.92
N ASP A 100 -1.82 0.80 1.46
CA ASP A 100 -2.41 1.33 0.23
C ASP A 100 -2.92 2.75 0.42
N LEU A 101 -3.53 3.04 1.58
CA LEU A 101 -3.88 4.42 1.95
C LEU A 101 -2.65 5.32 1.96
N ALA A 102 -1.54 4.86 2.56
CA ALA A 102 -0.27 5.60 2.57
C ALA A 102 0.22 5.92 1.14
N LEU A 103 0.07 4.98 0.19
CA LEU A 103 0.44 5.18 -1.21
C LEU A 103 -0.50 6.14 -1.93
N VAL A 104 -1.80 6.05 -1.69
CA VAL A 104 -2.80 6.98 -2.23
C VAL A 104 -2.50 8.41 -1.79
N PHE A 105 -2.21 8.60 -0.50
CA PHE A 105 -1.81 9.90 0.05
C PHE A 105 -0.46 10.37 -0.48
N LEU A 106 0.52 9.48 -0.62
CA LEU A 106 1.81 9.81 -1.21
C LEU A 106 1.68 10.27 -2.65
N ALA A 107 0.95 9.53 -3.48
CA ALA A 107 0.66 9.89 -4.86
C ALA A 107 -0.09 11.22 -4.94
N PHE A 108 -1.02 11.47 -4.02
CA PHE A 108 -1.74 12.74 -3.94
C PHE A 108 -0.84 13.92 -3.57
N THR A 109 0.06 13.74 -2.61
CA THR A 109 1.09 14.73 -2.27
C THR A 109 1.96 15.02 -3.48
N LEU A 110 2.52 13.98 -4.13
CA LEU A 110 3.34 14.14 -5.33
C LEU A 110 2.59 14.90 -6.43
N LEU A 111 1.32 14.57 -6.66
CA LEU A 111 0.49 15.31 -7.62
C LEU A 111 0.32 16.78 -7.23
N SER A 112 0.06 17.04 -5.94
CA SER A 112 -0.11 18.38 -5.39
C SER A 112 1.14 19.25 -5.50
N TYR A 113 2.34 18.68 -5.58
CA TYR A 113 3.59 19.43 -5.76
C TYR A 113 4.13 19.39 -7.21
N THR A 114 3.82 18.38 -8.00
CA THR A 114 4.26 18.28 -9.41
C THR A 114 3.34 19.01 -10.36
N GLY A 115 2.02 19.00 -10.12
CA GLY A 115 1.03 19.76 -10.88
C GLY A 115 1.28 21.27 -10.83
N VAL A 116 1.84 21.76 -9.72
CA VAL A 116 2.29 23.15 -9.54
C VAL A 116 3.39 23.52 -10.52
N ASN A 117 4.37 22.64 -10.69
CA ASN A 117 5.48 22.92 -11.60
C ASN A 117 5.03 22.90 -13.07
N ALA A 118 4.09 22.05 -13.44
CA ALA A 118 3.56 22.00 -14.81
C ALA A 118 2.56 23.14 -15.10
N GLY A 119 1.69 23.47 -14.14
CA GLY A 119 0.75 24.59 -14.22
C GLY A 119 1.46 25.94 -14.22
N VAL A 120 2.51 26.11 -13.40
CA VAL A 120 3.35 27.32 -13.42
C VAL A 120 4.21 27.36 -14.68
N ALA A 121 4.74 26.24 -15.18
CA ALA A 121 5.47 26.25 -16.46
C ALA A 121 4.56 26.58 -17.65
N GLY A 122 3.33 26.05 -17.68
CA GLY A 122 2.30 26.36 -18.67
C GLY A 122 1.73 27.77 -18.55
N ALA A 123 1.53 28.26 -17.33
CA ALA A 123 1.12 29.64 -17.07
C ALA A 123 2.25 30.63 -17.36
N GLN A 124 3.52 30.27 -17.12
CA GLN A 124 4.70 31.08 -17.47
C GLN A 124 4.96 31.10 -18.98
N SER A 125 4.71 30.00 -19.70
CA SER A 125 4.76 30.00 -21.17
C SER A 125 3.58 30.77 -21.78
N ALA A 126 2.37 30.66 -21.20
CA ALA A 126 1.20 31.44 -21.59
C ALA A 126 1.33 32.94 -21.24
N THR A 127 1.91 33.29 -20.08
CA THR A 127 2.22 34.70 -19.76
C THR A 127 3.39 35.22 -20.57
N ARG A 128 4.39 34.43 -20.95
CA ARG A 128 5.42 34.88 -21.92
C ARG A 128 4.86 35.06 -23.32
N ALA A 129 3.88 34.24 -23.73
CA ALA A 129 3.14 34.46 -24.97
C ALA A 129 2.20 35.68 -24.87
N GLY A 130 1.63 35.96 -23.70
CA GLY A 130 0.80 37.15 -23.43
C GLY A 130 1.59 38.43 -23.14
N LEU A 131 2.85 38.35 -22.69
CA LEU A 131 3.72 39.49 -22.35
C LEU A 131 4.47 40.08 -23.55
N LEU A 132 4.21 39.59 -24.76
CA LEU A 132 4.37 40.42 -25.97
C LEU A 132 3.24 41.46 -26.10
N GLY A 133 2.27 41.48 -25.18
CA GLY A 133 1.14 42.41 -25.12
C GLY A 133 1.01 43.18 -23.80
N GLY A 134 2.06 43.89 -23.36
CA GLY A 134 1.88 45.15 -22.61
C GLY A 134 2.04 45.16 -21.08
N ARG A 135 3.16 45.77 -20.64
CA ARG A 135 3.27 46.79 -19.56
C ARG A 135 2.88 46.47 -18.10
N LEU A 136 3.47 45.47 -17.44
CA LEU A 136 3.54 45.44 -15.96
C LEU A 136 4.88 44.88 -15.44
N ALA A 137 5.98 45.62 -15.63
CA ALA A 137 7.33 45.20 -15.26
C ALA A 137 7.93 45.92 -14.02
N VAL A 138 7.17 46.71 -13.27
CA VAL A 138 7.78 47.68 -12.32
C VAL A 138 7.59 47.34 -10.82
N VAL A 139 6.84 46.30 -10.44
CA VAL A 139 6.57 46.00 -9.01
C VAL A 139 7.30 44.76 -8.46
N THR A 140 8.15 44.10 -9.25
CA THR A 140 8.74 42.78 -8.90
C THR A 140 10.21 42.78 -8.48
N GLU A 141 10.85 43.93 -8.25
CA GLU A 141 12.29 43.97 -7.92
C GLU A 141 12.62 43.51 -6.49
N ARG A 142 11.74 43.69 -5.50
CA ARG A 142 12.05 43.30 -4.11
C ARG A 142 11.75 41.84 -3.77
N ALA A 143 10.71 41.25 -4.35
CA ALA A 143 10.38 39.84 -4.14
C ALA A 143 11.33 38.89 -4.92
N SER A 144 11.89 39.35 -6.03
CA SER A 144 12.75 38.54 -6.90
C SER A 144 14.11 38.22 -6.29
N SER A 145 14.65 39.03 -5.38
CA SER A 145 15.96 38.77 -4.77
C SER A 145 15.92 37.66 -3.70
N LEU A 146 14.84 37.59 -2.92
CA LEU A 146 14.57 36.50 -1.97
C LEU A 146 14.20 35.21 -2.71
N LEU A 147 13.33 35.29 -3.73
CA LEU A 147 13.00 34.16 -4.59
C LEU A 147 14.17 33.69 -5.46
N ALA A 148 15.12 34.55 -5.81
CA ALA A 148 16.35 34.15 -6.52
C ALA A 148 17.41 33.53 -5.59
N ARG A 149 17.39 33.85 -4.29
CA ARG A 149 18.20 33.16 -3.28
C ARG A 149 17.60 31.80 -2.93
N LEU A 150 16.29 31.71 -2.71
CA LEU A 150 15.58 30.45 -2.54
C LEU A 150 15.65 29.59 -3.81
N GLY A 151 15.50 30.22 -4.97
CA GLY A 151 15.59 29.61 -6.28
C GLY A 151 16.98 29.10 -6.63
N ARG A 152 18.07 29.68 -6.08
CA ARG A 152 19.44 29.12 -6.18
C ARG A 152 19.66 27.93 -5.25
N LEU A 153 19.11 27.96 -4.04
CA LEU A 153 19.06 26.80 -3.13
C LEU A 153 18.24 25.65 -3.73
N LEU A 154 17.14 25.96 -4.42
CA LEU A 154 16.30 25.01 -5.16
C LEU A 154 16.82 24.69 -6.57
N ARG A 155 17.78 25.44 -7.15
CA ARG A 155 18.44 25.11 -8.44
C ARG A 155 19.60 24.14 -8.28
N VAL A 156 20.20 24.05 -7.10
CA VAL A 156 20.92 22.83 -6.70
C VAL A 156 19.97 21.62 -6.72
N GLY A 157 18.65 21.87 -6.72
CA GLY A 157 17.58 20.94 -7.05
C GLY A 157 17.37 20.62 -8.54
N GLY A 158 18.36 20.82 -9.42
CA GLY A 158 18.49 20.01 -10.64
C GLY A 158 18.54 18.50 -10.33
N VAL A 159 18.92 18.15 -9.10
CA VAL A 159 18.82 16.80 -8.54
C VAL A 159 17.35 16.39 -8.31
N PHE A 160 16.40 17.30 -8.08
CA PHE A 160 15.00 16.94 -7.77
C PHE A 160 14.18 16.47 -8.98
N ARG A 161 14.51 16.90 -10.20
CA ARG A 161 13.87 16.35 -11.41
C ARG A 161 14.30 14.91 -11.68
N GLY A 162 15.51 14.54 -11.26
CA GLY A 162 15.98 13.14 -11.18
C GLY A 162 15.50 12.42 -9.92
N LEU A 163 15.35 13.10 -8.77
CA LEU A 163 14.89 12.51 -7.51
C LEU A 163 13.38 12.28 -7.49
N GLY A 164 12.55 12.99 -8.26
CA GLY A 164 11.11 12.70 -8.31
C GLY A 164 10.85 11.32 -8.89
N VAL A 165 11.53 11.00 -10.00
CA VAL A 165 11.53 9.65 -10.60
C VAL A 165 12.21 8.65 -9.66
N LYS A 166 13.38 9.00 -9.09
CA LYS A 166 14.07 8.10 -8.14
C LYS A 166 13.34 7.91 -6.82
N ALA A 167 12.54 8.84 -6.32
CA ALA A 167 11.81 8.71 -5.06
C ALA A 167 10.59 7.81 -5.26
N VAL A 168 9.90 7.96 -6.40
CA VAL A 168 8.88 7.01 -6.84
C VAL A 168 9.50 5.62 -7.01
N ASP A 169 10.62 5.50 -7.73
CA ASP A 169 11.34 4.23 -7.90
C ASP A 169 11.90 3.66 -6.59
N VAL A 170 12.36 4.49 -5.66
CA VAL A 170 12.87 4.07 -4.33
C VAL A 170 11.73 3.67 -3.42
N PHE A 171 10.58 4.33 -3.45
CA PHE A 171 9.39 3.89 -2.70
C PHE A 171 8.78 2.62 -3.30
N PHE A 172 8.77 2.48 -4.63
CA PHE A 172 8.34 1.25 -5.28
C PHE A 172 9.34 0.12 -5.08
N SER A 173 10.64 0.39 -5.12
CA SER A 173 11.69 -0.56 -4.77
C SER A 173 11.63 -0.91 -3.29
N ALA A 174 11.38 0.04 -2.39
CA ALA A 174 11.19 -0.21 -0.97
C ALA A 174 9.92 -1.02 -0.70
N ARG A 175 8.83 -0.80 -1.44
CA ARG A 175 7.63 -1.63 -1.40
C ARG A 175 7.97 -3.04 -1.86
N VAL A 176 8.54 -3.20 -3.05
CA VAL A 176 8.95 -4.50 -3.58
C VAL A 176 9.95 -5.17 -2.65
N VAL A 177 10.85 -4.44 -1.99
CA VAL A 177 11.83 -4.97 -1.01
C VAL A 177 11.19 -5.26 0.34
N LEU A 178 10.16 -4.54 0.79
CA LEU A 178 9.41 -4.82 2.01
C LEU A 178 8.51 -6.05 1.83
N PHE A 179 7.82 -6.14 0.69
CA PHE A 179 7.05 -7.31 0.30
C PHE A 179 7.98 -8.48 -0.03
N ARG A 180 9.07 -8.27 -0.76
CA ARG A 180 10.13 -9.28 -0.93
C ARG A 180 10.82 -9.61 0.38
N LYS A 181 10.96 -8.75 1.38
CA LYS A 181 11.58 -9.16 2.65
C LYS A 181 10.62 -10.03 3.45
N ALA A 182 9.32 -9.78 3.38
CA ALA A 182 8.32 -10.67 3.97
C ALA A 182 8.25 -12.00 3.21
N ASP A 183 8.26 -11.95 1.88
CA ASP A 183 8.19 -13.14 1.01
C ASP A 183 9.52 -13.88 0.89
N MET A 184 10.67 -13.20 0.95
CA MET A 184 12.01 -13.80 0.98
C MET A 184 12.42 -14.21 2.39
N ALA A 185 11.89 -13.61 3.47
CA ALA A 185 12.02 -14.23 4.80
C ALA A 185 11.28 -15.57 4.84
N ARG A 186 10.18 -15.71 4.09
CA ARG A 186 9.46 -16.98 3.86
C ARG A 186 10.15 -17.90 2.84
N ALA A 187 10.68 -17.36 1.74
CA ALA A 187 11.35 -18.15 0.71
C ALA A 187 12.77 -18.59 1.14
N ALA A 188 13.47 -17.80 1.96
CA ALA A 188 14.77 -18.15 2.52
C ALA A 188 14.67 -19.18 3.67
N SER A 189 13.52 -19.31 4.34
CA SER A 189 13.23 -20.50 5.16
C SER A 189 12.97 -21.74 4.29
N ASP A 190 12.44 -21.57 3.08
CA ASP A 190 12.17 -22.66 2.11
C ASP A 190 13.41 -23.10 1.31
N GLU A 191 14.42 -22.24 1.08
CA GLU A 191 15.63 -22.59 0.33
C GLU A 191 16.57 -23.54 1.10
N GLY A 192 16.40 -23.68 2.42
CA GLY A 192 17.02 -24.75 3.21
C GLY A 192 16.35 -26.13 3.02
N HIS A 193 15.27 -26.23 2.23
CA HIS A 193 14.42 -27.43 2.10
C HIS A 193 14.32 -27.96 0.66
N LEU A 194 15.35 -27.73 -0.17
CA LEU A 194 15.47 -28.36 -1.51
C LEU A 194 15.73 -29.89 -1.46
N ALA A 195 15.31 -30.57 -0.40
CA ALA A 195 15.02 -32.00 -0.45
C ALA A 195 13.50 -32.16 -0.66
N PRO A 196 13.04 -32.54 -1.86
CA PRO A 196 11.62 -32.76 -2.15
C PRO A 196 11.15 -34.06 -1.48
N GLY A 197 10.99 -34.03 -0.17
CA GLY A 197 10.45 -35.13 0.63
C GLY A 197 9.01 -34.83 1.05
N ALA A 198 8.16 -35.86 1.10
CA ALA A 198 6.77 -35.78 1.59
C ALA A 198 6.64 -35.15 3.00
N ALA A 199 7.72 -35.09 3.78
CA ALA A 199 7.80 -34.36 5.04
C ALA A 199 7.59 -32.84 4.86
N SER A 200 8.22 -32.23 3.84
CA SER A 200 8.09 -30.79 3.55
C SER A 200 6.67 -30.38 3.17
N ALA A 201 5.93 -31.24 2.47
CA ALA A 201 4.54 -30.97 2.10
C ALA A 201 3.60 -31.01 3.32
N ARG A 202 3.87 -31.91 4.28
CA ARG A 202 3.10 -31.98 5.54
C ARG A 202 3.39 -30.78 6.43
N GLU A 203 4.64 -30.36 6.54
CA GLU A 203 5.02 -29.17 7.32
C GLU A 203 4.38 -27.91 6.75
N ARG A 204 4.41 -27.71 5.43
CA ARG A 204 3.72 -26.59 4.77
C ARG A 204 2.21 -26.61 4.99
N ALA A 205 1.57 -27.78 4.87
CA ALA A 205 0.14 -27.91 5.12
C ALA A 205 -0.22 -27.60 6.59
N ALA A 206 0.62 -28.05 7.53
CA ALA A 206 0.43 -27.76 8.96
C ALA A 206 0.63 -26.27 9.26
N GLU A 207 1.62 -25.62 8.64
CA GLU A 207 1.83 -24.17 8.78
C GLU A 207 0.66 -23.37 8.18
N GLU A 208 0.21 -23.72 6.97
CA GLU A 208 -0.94 -23.07 6.33
C GLU A 208 -2.20 -23.22 7.20
N GLN A 209 -2.41 -24.39 7.77
CA GLN A 209 -3.53 -24.65 8.69
C GLN A 209 -3.41 -23.86 9.99
N ALA A 210 -2.22 -23.78 10.59
CA ALA A 210 -2.00 -22.97 11.79
C ALA A 210 -2.27 -21.49 11.51
N GLN A 211 -1.86 -20.99 10.35
CA GLN A 211 -2.13 -19.63 9.90
C GLN A 211 -3.63 -19.40 9.61
N ASP A 212 -4.34 -20.39 9.07
CA ASP A 212 -5.79 -20.31 8.86
C ASP A 212 -6.56 -20.32 10.19
N ALA A 213 -6.10 -21.10 11.16
CA ALA A 213 -6.63 -21.08 12.52
C ALA A 213 -6.41 -19.72 13.20
N GLU A 214 -5.26 -19.07 12.98
CA GLU A 214 -5.02 -17.71 13.48
C GLU A 214 -5.98 -16.68 12.85
N LEU A 215 -6.31 -16.80 11.56
CA LEU A 215 -7.27 -15.88 10.90
C LEU A 215 -8.66 -15.92 11.50
N LEU A 216 -9.06 -17.07 12.06
CA LEU A 216 -10.35 -17.24 12.73
C LEU A 216 -10.38 -16.64 14.13
N GLN A 217 -9.23 -16.28 14.71
CA GLN A 217 -9.18 -15.58 15.99
C GLN A 217 -9.54 -14.11 15.78
N ILE A 218 -10.83 -13.79 15.91
CA ILE A 218 -11.33 -12.42 15.79
C ILE A 218 -10.94 -11.63 17.05
N PRO A 219 -10.17 -10.54 16.92
CA PRO A 219 -9.84 -9.72 18.08
C PRO A 219 -11.06 -8.93 18.57
N ASP A 220 -11.33 -8.96 19.88
CA ASP A 220 -12.39 -8.16 20.51
C ASP A 220 -12.05 -6.66 20.63
N TYR A 221 -10.80 -6.30 20.36
CA TYR A 221 -10.28 -4.95 20.46
C TYR A 221 -10.18 -4.25 19.10
N LEU A 222 -10.00 -2.93 19.14
CA LEU A 222 -9.78 -2.11 17.94
C LEU A 222 -8.29 -2.08 17.57
N PRO A 223 -7.95 -1.97 16.27
CA PRO A 223 -6.57 -2.21 15.82
C PRO A 223 -5.51 -1.30 16.47
N TRP A 224 -5.86 -0.05 16.81
CA TRP A 224 -4.96 0.90 17.48
C TRP A 224 -4.74 0.61 18.98
N GLN A 225 -5.49 -0.32 19.58
CA GLN A 225 -5.27 -0.77 20.96
C GLN A 225 -4.14 -1.79 21.05
N ARG A 226 -3.73 -2.38 19.92
CA ARG A 226 -2.57 -3.28 19.85
C ARG A 226 -1.27 -2.49 19.95
N LYS A 227 -0.24 -3.09 20.58
CA LYS A 227 1.13 -2.57 20.51
C LYS A 227 1.57 -2.47 19.04
N LEU A 228 1.81 -1.26 18.59
CA LEU A 228 2.17 -0.97 17.20
C LEU A 228 3.58 -1.48 16.89
N GLY A 229 3.68 -2.31 15.84
CA GLY A 229 4.97 -2.68 15.27
C GLY A 229 5.58 -1.54 14.45
N GLY A 230 6.89 -1.62 14.17
CA GLY A 230 7.61 -0.58 13.41
C GLY A 230 6.99 -0.29 12.03
N ALA A 231 6.52 -1.33 11.33
CA ALA A 231 5.88 -1.17 10.01
C ALA A 231 4.54 -0.40 10.09
N ALA A 232 3.76 -0.60 11.16
CA ALA A 232 2.52 0.14 11.38
C ALA A 232 2.81 1.61 11.69
N TRP A 233 3.79 1.87 12.56
CA TRP A 233 4.26 3.24 12.83
C TRP A 233 4.73 3.95 11.56
N PHE A 234 5.52 3.27 10.73
CA PHE A 234 5.98 3.81 9.45
C PHE A 234 4.80 4.23 8.56
N ALA A 235 3.81 3.35 8.35
CA ALA A 235 2.63 3.67 7.56
C ALA A 235 1.88 4.91 8.09
N LEU A 236 1.68 4.98 9.41
CA LEU A 236 0.99 6.11 10.06
C LEU A 236 1.78 7.42 9.91
N ILE A 237 3.11 7.39 10.08
CA ILE A 237 3.98 8.55 9.87
C ILE A 237 3.90 9.02 8.42
N VAL A 238 3.95 8.10 7.46
CA VAL A 238 3.82 8.44 6.03
C VAL A 238 2.46 9.06 5.75
N ILE A 239 1.36 8.50 6.25
CA ILE A 239 0.03 9.09 6.08
C ILE A 239 -0.03 10.48 6.71
N GLY A 240 0.39 10.62 7.98
CA GLY A 240 0.36 11.88 8.70
C GLY A 240 1.21 12.97 8.02
N PHE A 241 2.42 12.62 7.59
CA PHE A 241 3.29 13.52 6.83
C PHE A 241 2.63 13.98 5.52
N ASN A 242 2.03 13.06 4.76
CA ASN A 242 1.37 13.41 3.49
C ASN A 242 0.14 14.30 3.70
N VAL A 243 -0.66 14.03 4.74
CA VAL A 243 -1.79 14.89 5.10
C VAL A 243 -1.30 16.30 5.45
N VAL A 244 -0.28 16.42 6.29
CA VAL A 244 0.31 17.73 6.64
C VAL A 244 0.89 18.42 5.41
N ALA A 245 1.57 17.71 4.52
CA ALA A 245 2.13 18.28 3.29
C ALA A 245 1.05 18.83 2.35
N VAL A 246 -0.03 18.07 2.14
CA VAL A 246 -1.18 18.52 1.34
C VAL A 246 -1.83 19.75 1.96
N LEU A 247 -2.06 19.75 3.27
CA LEU A 247 -2.65 20.90 3.99
C LEU A 247 -1.72 22.13 3.97
N ALA A 248 -0.40 21.92 4.03
CA ALA A 248 0.58 23.00 3.92
C ALA A 248 0.77 23.48 2.47
N SER A 249 0.23 22.78 1.47
CA SER A 249 0.49 23.11 0.06
C SER A 249 0.10 24.54 -0.33
N PRO A 250 -1.01 25.15 0.12
CA PRO A 250 -1.33 26.54 -0.23
C PRO A 250 -0.43 27.58 0.45
N LEU A 251 0.28 27.19 1.52
CA LEU A 251 1.26 28.05 2.20
C LEU A 251 2.60 28.02 1.47
N LEU A 252 2.89 26.93 0.76
CA LEU A 252 4.15 26.67 0.08
C LEU A 252 4.07 26.93 -1.43
N THR A 253 2.86 26.92 -1.98
CA THR A 253 2.54 27.11 -3.39
C THR A 253 1.51 28.22 -3.47
N ASP A 254 1.62 29.15 -4.42
CA ASP A 254 0.70 30.30 -4.57
C ASP A 254 -0.70 29.87 -5.08
N HIS A 255 -1.22 28.73 -4.63
CA HIS A 255 -2.44 28.11 -5.07
C HIS A 255 -3.47 28.06 -3.95
N SER A 256 -4.74 28.14 -4.33
CA SER A 256 -5.84 27.92 -3.40
C SER A 256 -6.15 26.42 -3.26
N TYR A 257 -6.78 26.03 -2.15
CA TYR A 257 -7.33 24.68 -2.02
C TYR A 257 -8.29 24.33 -3.16
N LEU A 258 -9.08 25.30 -3.64
CA LEU A 258 -10.00 25.08 -4.76
C LEU A 258 -9.27 24.67 -6.03
N SER A 259 -8.17 25.35 -6.39
CA SER A 259 -7.35 24.98 -7.54
C SER A 259 -6.71 23.59 -7.39
N LEU A 260 -6.35 23.21 -6.16
CA LEU A 260 -5.83 21.87 -5.88
C LEU A 260 -6.92 20.81 -6.09
N PHE A 261 -8.14 21.02 -5.59
CA PHE A 261 -9.27 20.12 -5.80
C PHE A 261 -9.71 20.04 -7.27
N GLN A 262 -9.65 21.14 -8.02
CA GLN A 262 -9.93 21.13 -9.47
C GLN A 262 -8.88 20.33 -10.23
N SER A 263 -7.59 20.50 -9.91
CA SER A 263 -6.49 19.70 -10.48
C SER A 263 -6.65 18.22 -10.16
N LEU A 264 -7.01 17.89 -8.91
CA LEU A 264 -7.33 16.52 -8.51
C LEU A 264 -8.52 15.98 -9.32
N GLY A 265 -9.60 16.74 -9.43
CA GLY A 265 -10.79 16.35 -10.20
C GLY A 265 -10.47 16.04 -11.65
N ALA A 266 -9.62 16.84 -12.31
CA ALA A 266 -9.16 16.57 -13.66
C ALA A 266 -8.35 15.25 -13.77
N LYS A 267 -7.60 14.89 -12.72
CA LYS A 267 -6.81 13.65 -12.65
C LYS A 267 -7.63 12.42 -12.22
N LEU A 268 -8.83 12.64 -11.70
CA LEU A 268 -9.80 11.60 -11.37
C LEU A 268 -10.66 11.18 -12.57
N HIS A 269 -10.40 11.72 -13.76
CA HIS A 269 -11.02 11.19 -14.97
C HIS A 269 -10.44 9.80 -15.30
N PRO A 270 -11.27 8.79 -15.62
CA PRO A 270 -10.81 7.42 -15.89
C PRO A 270 -9.93 7.33 -17.13
N TRP A 271 -10.06 8.26 -18.07
CA TRP A 271 -9.30 8.28 -19.32
C TRP A 271 -8.42 9.52 -19.38
N PRO A 272 -7.22 9.44 -19.98
CA PRO A 272 -6.45 10.64 -20.28
C PRO A 272 -7.28 11.54 -21.21
N LEU A 273 -7.36 12.83 -20.86
CA LEU A 273 -7.95 13.87 -21.71
C LEU A 273 -6.92 14.37 -22.73
#